data_AF-A0A8J5RXF8-F1
#
_entry.id   AF-A0A8J5RXF8-F1
#
_cell.length_a   1.000
_cell.length_b   1.000
_cell.length_c   1.000
_cell.angle_alpha   90.00
_cell.angle_beta   90.00
_cell.angle_gamma   90.00
#
_symmetry.space_group_name_H-M   'P 1'
#
loop_
_entity.id
_entity.type
_entity.pdbx_description
1 polymer ?
#
loop_
_entity_poly.entity_id
_entity_poly.type
_entity_poly.pdbx_seq_one_letter_code
_entity_poly.pdbx_strand_id
1 'polypeptide(L)'
;DLPFCMFLQTVAFVAFNKVMTAQYFVWFFCLLPLILPWTGINLKWKGLACILVWMGSQLHWLMWAYMLEFKGRNVFIQLWVAGLMFLGANIFVMLMVINQHKFTPLFSSSVKSGSKIAVKKE
;
A
#
# COMPACT_ATOMS: atom_id res chain seq x y z
N ASP A 1 7.88 -2.99 11.42
CA ASP A 1 7.50 -1.58 11.59
C ASP A 1 6.00 -1.41 11.83
N LEU A 2 5.60 -0.80 12.96
CA LEU A 2 4.18 -0.54 13.28
C LEU A 2 3.47 0.31 12.22
N PRO A 3 4.05 1.44 11.73
CA PRO A 3 3.42 2.24 10.68
C PRO A 3 3.17 1.49 9.38
N PHE A 4 4.13 0.64 8.98
CA PHE A 4 4.01 -0.19 7.81
C PHE A 4 2.87 -1.21 7.94
N CYS A 5 2.77 -1.87 9.09
CA CYS A 5 1.66 -2.79 9.36
C CYS A 5 0.30 -2.09 9.33
N MET A 6 0.19 -0.89 9.90
CA MET A 6 -1.05 -0.09 9.87
C MET A 6 -1.44 0.28 8.43
N PHE A 7 -0.46 0.71 7.61
CA PHE A 7 -0.69 0.99 6.19
C PHE A 7 -1.17 -0.27 5.45
N LEU A 8 -0.48 -1.39 5.63
CA LEU A 8 -0.79 -2.63 4.94
C LEU A 8 -2.17 -3.17 5.32
N GLN A 9 -2.51 -3.12 6.61
CA GLN A 9 -3.83 -3.50 7.11
C GLN A 9 -4.93 -2.61 6.51
N THR A 10 -4.68 -1.31 6.37
CA THR A 10 -5.62 -0.36 5.77
C THR A 10 -5.84 -0.67 4.30
N VAL A 11 -4.75 -0.89 3.55
CA VAL A 11 -4.82 -1.25 2.13
C VAL A 11 -5.58 -2.55 1.93
N ALA A 12 -5.29 -3.57 2.74
CA ALA A 12 -6.00 -4.84 2.68
C ALA A 12 -7.48 -4.67 3.02
N PHE A 13 -7.81 -3.94 4.09
CA PHE A 13 -9.20 -3.69 4.47
C PHE A 13 -10.00 -3.06 3.32
N VAL A 14 -9.43 -2.04 2.67
CA VAL A 14 -10.08 -1.36 1.56
C VAL A 14 -10.21 -2.29 0.35
N ALA A 15 -9.13 -2.97 -0.04
CA ALA A 15 -9.12 -3.85 -1.21
C ALA A 15 -10.16 -4.99 -1.11
N PHE A 16 -10.37 -5.53 0.08
CA PHE A 16 -11.29 -6.64 0.33
C PHE A 16 -12.66 -6.22 0.85
N ASN A 17 -12.96 -4.92 0.93
CA ASN A 17 -14.28 -4.46 1.32
C ASN A 17 -15.31 -4.70 0.20
N LYS A 18 -16.55 -5.02 0.58
CA LYS A 18 -17.65 -5.15 -0.40
C LYS A 18 -18.07 -3.80 -1.00
N VAL A 19 -17.88 -2.72 -0.26
CA VAL A 19 -18.24 -1.36 -0.68
C VAL A 19 -16.96 -0.59 -0.89
N MET A 20 -16.87 0.20 -1.95
CA MET A 20 -15.75 1.11 -2.19
C MET A 20 -16.26 2.54 -2.27
N THR A 21 -15.76 3.41 -1.39
CA THR A 21 -16.12 4.83 -1.36
C THR A 21 -14.88 5.71 -1.47
N ALA A 22 -15.05 6.93 -1.98
CA ALA A 22 -13.95 7.90 -2.08
C ALA A 22 -13.35 8.28 -0.71
N GLN A 23 -14.10 8.08 0.37
CA GLN A 23 -13.64 8.31 1.74
C GLN A 23 -12.40 7.47 2.08
N TYR A 24 -12.28 6.26 1.55
CA TYR A 24 -11.12 5.40 1.81
C TYR A 24 -9.80 6.01 1.34
N PHE A 25 -9.83 6.89 0.32
CA PHE A 25 -8.63 7.59 -0.16
C PHE A 25 -7.94 8.41 0.94
N VAL A 26 -8.71 8.96 1.89
CA VAL A 26 -8.17 9.72 3.02
C VAL A 26 -7.27 8.83 3.88
N TRP A 27 -7.64 7.57 4.09
CA TRP A 27 -6.89 6.65 4.94
C TRP A 27 -5.51 6.31 4.36
N PHE A 28 -5.44 6.13 3.04
CA PHE A 28 -4.15 5.91 2.36
C PHE A 28 -3.24 7.13 2.46
N PHE A 29 -3.77 8.33 2.19
CA PHE A 29 -2.95 9.54 2.15
C PHE A 29 -2.40 9.94 3.52
N CYS A 30 -3.11 9.64 4.62
CA CYS A 30 -2.60 9.89 5.97
C CYS A 30 -1.42 8.96 6.33
N LEU A 31 -1.41 7.72 5.84
CA LEU A 31 -0.40 6.71 6.18
C LEU A 31 0.77 6.65 5.18
N LEU A 32 0.56 7.09 3.94
CA LEU A 32 1.57 7.12 2.88
C LEU A 32 2.85 7.91 3.24
N PRO A 33 2.80 9.17 3.72
CA PRO A 33 4.01 9.93 4.06
C PRO A 33 4.78 9.29 5.22
N LEU A 34 4.09 8.53 6.08
CA LEU A 34 4.71 7.84 7.19
C LEU A 34 5.55 6.66 6.71
N ILE A 35 5.14 5.91 5.69
CA ILE A 35 5.90 4.76 5.20
C ILE A 35 6.99 5.11 4.17
N LEU A 36 6.88 6.26 3.50
CA LEU A 36 7.78 6.66 2.41
C LEU A 36 9.29 6.61 2.77
N PRO A 37 9.74 7.15 3.92
CA PRO A 37 11.17 7.17 4.29
C PRO A 37 11.79 5.78 4.45
N TRP A 38 10.97 4.76 4.74
CA TRP A 38 11.40 3.39 5.01
C TRP A 38 11.15 2.44 3.83
N THR A 39 10.72 2.97 2.69
CA THR A 39 10.60 2.21 1.45
C THR A 39 11.87 2.37 0.61
N GLY A 40 12.46 1.24 0.19
CA GLY A 40 13.57 1.24 -0.76
C GLY A 40 13.15 1.55 -2.21
N ILE A 41 11.95 2.08 -2.40
CA ILE A 41 11.36 2.34 -3.70
C ILE A 41 12.19 3.41 -4.38
N ASN A 42 12.92 3.03 -5.43
CA ASN A 42 13.40 3.97 -6.44
C ASN A 42 12.17 4.60 -7.10
N LEU A 43 11.73 5.74 -6.56
CA LEU A 43 10.50 6.46 -6.91
C LEU A 43 10.34 6.78 -8.40
N LYS A 44 11.42 6.72 -9.18
CA LYS A 44 11.43 7.19 -10.57
C LYS A 44 10.49 6.42 -11.49
N TRP A 45 10.63 5.09 -11.58
CA TRP A 45 9.86 4.30 -12.56
C TRP A 45 8.90 3.30 -11.93
N LYS A 46 9.36 2.54 -10.93
CA LYS A 46 8.52 1.53 -10.26
C LYS A 46 7.41 2.16 -9.43
N GLY A 47 7.71 3.25 -8.71
CA GLY A 47 6.72 4.01 -7.94
C GLY A 47 5.68 4.65 -8.84
N LEU A 48 6.13 5.35 -9.90
CA LEU A 48 5.24 5.97 -10.89
C LEU A 48 4.33 4.95 -11.58
N ALA A 49 4.88 3.81 -12.03
CA ALA A 49 4.08 2.75 -12.63
C ALA A 49 3.01 2.21 -11.67
N CYS A 50 3.35 2.04 -10.38
CA CYS A 50 2.41 1.60 -9.35
C CYS A 50 1.25 2.58 -9.18
N ILE A 51 1.56 3.89 -9.12
CA ILE A 51 0.56 4.97 -9.02
C ILE A 51 -0.34 4.99 -10.27
N LEU A 52 0.24 4.87 -11.47
CA LEU A 52 -0.52 4.89 -12.72
C LEU A 52 -1.45 3.68 -12.85
N VAL A 53 -0.99 2.48 -12.48
CA VAL A 53 -1.82 1.27 -12.45
C VAL A 53 -2.96 1.42 -11.44
N TRP A 54 -2.65 1.90 -10.24
CA TRP A 54 -3.62 2.10 -9.18
C TRP A 54 -4.70 3.14 -9.58
N MET A 55 -4.29 4.33 -10.03
CA MET A 55 -5.20 5.38 -10.49
C MET A 55 -5.99 4.95 -11.74
N GLY A 56 -5.33 4.32 -12.70
CA GLY A 56 -5.96 3.87 -13.95
C GLY A 56 -7.04 2.83 -13.71
N SER A 57 -6.79 1.86 -12.82
CA SER A 57 -7.77 0.83 -12.47
C SER A 57 -9.02 1.40 -11.78
N GLN A 58 -8.86 2.39 -10.90
CA GLN A 58 -9.98 3.09 -10.27
C GLN A 58 -10.81 3.87 -11.28
N LEU A 59 -10.14 4.65 -12.14
CA LEU A 59 -10.82 5.46 -13.13
C LEU A 59 -11.58 4.59 -14.13
N HIS A 60 -10.98 3.46 -14.53
CA HIS A 60 -11.61 2.48 -15.40
C HIS A 60 -12.87 1.88 -14.76
N TRP A 61 -12.78 1.44 -13.50
CA TRP A 61 -13.93 0.91 -12.78
C TRP A 61 -15.04 1.96 -12.59
N LEU A 62 -14.66 3.19 -12.22
CA LEU A 62 -15.58 4.31 -12.01
C LEU A 62 -16.28 4.73 -13.32
N MET A 63 -15.59 4.65 -14.46
CA MET A 63 -16.17 4.91 -15.77
C MET A 63 -17.35 3.97 -16.06
N TRP A 64 -17.20 2.67 -15.79
CA TRP A 64 -18.29 1.70 -15.97
C TRP A 64 -19.42 1.92 -14.97
N ALA A 65 -19.10 2.21 -13.71
CA ALA A 65 -20.10 2.52 -12.69
C ALA A 65 -20.93 3.75 -13.10
N TYR A 66 -20.27 4.77 -13.65
CA TYR A 66 -20.94 5.97 -14.17
C TYR A 66 -21.88 5.66 -15.34
N MET A 67 -21.48 4.79 -16.28
CA MET A 67 -22.35 4.40 -17.39
C MET A 67 -23.58 3.60 -16.95
N LEU A 68 -23.43 2.76 -15.92
CA LEU A 68 -24.53 2.01 -15.35
C LEU A 68 -25.51 2.93 -14.60
N GLU A 69 -24.98 3.71 -13.65
CA GLU A 69 -25.81 4.49 -12.71
C GLU A 69 -26.43 5.73 -13.36
N PHE A 70 -25.65 6.52 -14.10
CA PHE A 70 -26.11 7.82 -14.62
C PHE A 70 -26.61 7.74 -16.06
N LYS A 71 -26.06 6.85 -16.88
CA LYS A 71 -26.47 6.68 -18.29
C LYS A 71 -27.45 5.53 -18.50
N GLY A 72 -27.73 4.73 -17.47
CA GLY A 72 -28.69 3.63 -17.53
C GLY A 72 -28.33 2.53 -18.55
N ARG A 73 -27.04 2.40 -18.93
CA ARG A 73 -26.61 1.36 -19.88
C ARG A 73 -26.38 0.05 -19.15
N ASN A 74 -26.83 -1.06 -19.73
CA ASN A 74 -26.62 -2.40 -19.19
C ASN A 74 -25.15 -2.88 -19.37
N VAL A 75 -24.24 -2.34 -18.57
CA VAL A 75 -22.78 -2.66 -18.59
C VAL A 75 -22.35 -3.58 -17.44
N PHE A 76 -23.25 -4.44 -16.96
CA PHE A 76 -23.02 -5.29 -15.78
C PHE A 76 -21.78 -6.16 -15.87
N ILE A 77 -21.55 -6.81 -17.02
CA ILE A 77 -20.38 -7.69 -17.22
C ILE A 77 -19.09 -6.88 -17.25
N GLN A 78 -19.08 -5.74 -17.95
CA GLN A 78 -17.92 -4.86 -18.03
C GLN A 78 -17.57 -4.29 -16.66
N LEU A 79 -18.57 -3.86 -15.89
CA LEU A 79 -18.39 -3.40 -14.51
C LEU A 79 -17.84 -4.50 -13.61
N TRP A 80 -18.34 -5.73 -13.75
CA TRP A 80 -17.85 -6.88 -12.99
C TRP A 80 -16.39 -7.20 -13.31
N VAL A 81 -16.02 -7.28 -14.59
CA VAL A 81 -14.62 -7.50 -15.02
C VAL A 81 -13.73 -6.35 -14.55
N ALA A 82 -14.19 -5.10 -14.66
CA ALA A 82 -13.46 -3.94 -14.15
C ALA A 82 -13.26 -4.01 -12.63
N GLY A 83 -14.23 -4.53 -11.88
CA GLY A 83 -14.10 -4.77 -10.44
C GLY A 83 -13.01 -5.79 -10.11
N LEU A 84 -12.94 -6.89 -10.87
CA LEU A 84 -11.86 -7.88 -10.72
C LEU A 84 -10.48 -7.30 -11.05
N MET A 85 -10.38 -6.51 -12.14
CA MET A 85 -9.15 -5.81 -12.49
C MET A 85 -8.73 -4.81 -11.41
N PHE A 86 -9.70 -4.09 -10.84
CA PHE A 86 -9.46 -3.15 -9.76
C PHE A 86 -8.98 -3.84 -8.47
N LEU A 87 -9.58 -4.98 -8.10
CA LEU A 87 -9.10 -5.81 -7.00
C LEU A 87 -7.66 -6.29 -7.25
N GLY A 88 -7.38 -6.81 -8.45
CA GLY A 88 -6.04 -7.25 -8.85
C GLY A 88 -5.00 -6.13 -8.78
N ALA A 89 -5.36 -4.92 -9.20
CA ALA A 89 -4.49 -3.75 -9.10
C ALA A 89 -4.17 -3.36 -7.65
N ASN A 90 -5.16 -3.38 -6.74
CA ASN A 90 -4.92 -3.12 -5.33
C ASN A 90 -3.99 -4.17 -4.70
N ILE A 91 -4.21 -5.46 -5.00
CA ILE A 91 -3.33 -6.55 -4.52
C ILE A 91 -1.92 -6.39 -5.08
N PHE A 92 -1.78 -6.04 -6.36
CA PHE A 92 -0.48 -5.79 -6.98
C PHE A 92 0.29 -4.65 -6.29
N VAL A 93 -0.37 -3.51 -6.06
CA VAL A 93 0.21 -2.36 -5.34
C VAL A 93 0.65 -2.77 -3.94
N MET A 94 -0.19 -3.53 -3.23
CA MET A 94 0.09 -4.05 -1.90
C MET A 94 1.34 -4.94 -1.88
N LEU A 95 1.45 -5.90 -2.80
CA LEU A 95 2.61 -6.79 -2.92
C LEU A 95 3.88 -6.02 -3.29
N MET A 96 3.78 -5.01 -4.16
CA MET A 96 4.91 -4.14 -4.50
C MET A 96 5.43 -3.39 -3.28
N VAL A 97 4.53 -2.86 -2.44
CA VAL A 97 4.92 -2.17 -1.20
C VAL A 97 5.57 -3.14 -0.21
N ILE A 98 5.07 -4.36 -0.08
CA ILE A 98 5.69 -5.41 0.77
C ILE A 98 7.10 -5.75 0.30
N ASN A 99 7.29 -6.03 -0.99
CA ASN A 99 8.58 -6.44 -1.54
C ASN A 99 9.67 -5.35 -1.46
N GLN A 100 9.27 -4.08 -1.31
CA GLN A 100 10.20 -2.95 -1.24
C GLN A 100 10.39 -2.43 0.19
N HIS A 101 9.72 -3.02 1.18
CA HIS A 101 9.84 -2.64 2.57
C HIS A 101 11.17 -3.11 3.15
N LYS A 102 11.92 -2.18 3.75
CA LYS A 102 13.12 -2.49 4.54
C LYS A 102 12.74 -2.45 6.02
N PHE A 103 12.84 -3.61 6.69
CA PHE A 103 12.55 -3.71 8.11
C PHE A 103 13.50 -2.81 8.92
N THR A 104 12.92 -1.93 9.74
CA THR A 104 13.66 -1.10 10.69
C THR A 104 13.19 -1.42 12.10
N PRO A 105 14.05 -1.93 13.00
CA PRO A 105 13.64 -2.16 14.38
C PRO A 105 13.45 -0.81 15.09
N LEU A 106 12.22 -0.49 15.49
CA LEU A 106 11.88 0.68 16.33
C LEU A 106 12.63 0.65 17.68
N PHE A 107 12.87 -0.55 18.21
CA PHE A 107 13.66 -0.77 19.41
C PHE A 107 14.93 -1.54 19.01
N SER A 108 16.04 -0.82 18.86
CA SER A 108 17.35 -1.47 18.85
C SER A 108 17.68 -1.86 20.28
N SER A 109 17.76 -3.16 20.57
CA SER A 109 18.26 -3.61 21.87
C SER A 109 19.67 -3.04 22.06
N SER A 110 19.82 -2.12 23.01
CA SER A 110 21.13 -1.66 23.46
C SER A 110 21.84 -2.84 24.10
N VAL A 111 22.51 -3.65 23.29
CA VAL A 111 23.47 -4.63 23.79
C VAL A 111 24.62 -3.80 24.34
N LYS A 112 24.66 -3.70 25.68
CA LYS A 112 25.77 -3.13 26.45
C LYS A 112 27.07 -3.66 25.86
N SER A 113 27.87 -2.76 25.30
CA SER A 113 29.27 -3.02 24.97
C SER A 113 29.94 -3.53 26.24
N GLY A 114 30.30 -4.81 26.24
CA GLY A 114 30.95 -5.48 27.35
C GLY A 114 32.18 -4.69 27.76
N SER A 115 32.17 -4.25 29.03
CA SER A 115 33.32 -3.72 29.73
C SER A 115 34.52 -4.62 29.50
N LYS A 116 35.51 -4.16 28.74
CA LYS A 116 36.84 -4.79 28.71
C LYS A 116 37.48 -4.51 30.06
N ILE A 117 37.27 -5.42 31.01
CA ILE A 117 38.06 -5.46 32.25
C ILE A 117 39.49 -5.80 31.83
N ALA A 118 40.34 -4.78 31.79
CA ALA A 118 41.77 -4.94 31.63
C ALA A 118 42.31 -5.64 32.88
N VAL A 119 42.54 -6.95 32.77
CA VAL A 119 43.30 -7.71 33.77
C VAL A 119 44.76 -7.29 33.62
N LYS A 120 45.20 -6.38 34.49
CA LYS A 120 46.61 -6.10 34.76
C LYS A 120 47.13 -7.26 35.61
N LYS A 121 47.94 -8.14 35.02
CA LYS A 121 48.75 -9.11 35.79
C LYS A 121 50.16 -8.55 35.92
N GLU A 122 50.59 -8.51 37.18
CA GLU A 122 51.92 -8.19 37.70
C GLU A 122 53.00 -9.13 37.16
#